data_AF-A0ABD4YDY1-F1
#
_entry.id   AF-A0ABD4YDY1-F1
#
_cell.length_a   1.000
_cell.length_b   1.000
_cell.length_c   1.000
_cell.angle_alpha   90.00
_cell.angle_beta   90.00
_cell.angle_gamma   90.00
#
_symmetry.space_group_name_H-M   'P 1'
#
loop_
_entity.id
_entity.type
_entity.pdbx_description
1 polymer ?
#
loop_
_entity_poly.entity_id
_entity_poly.type
_entity_poly.pdbx_seq_one_letter_code
_entity_poly.pdbx_strand_id
1 'polypeptide(L)'
;MSSPEWKLPGHLQPLFDDALELVRWEFPGSHPVIGGGAVRDALLGRPIKDIDVFMRSIDHTELDSELTVKVKQPAFLALYGRKDMHGAWDFLQDVQGLPVQLILADFMTPQELADSFDLNLSRATYDGYSLHVSPAFEEGVRDKAFRILRCESDLEERRSFKRVSRLQEKYPEYIHDETTLEQIRVH
;
A
#
# COMPACT_ATOMS: atom_id res chain seq x y z
N MET A 1 -1.61 -13.39 25.21
CA MET A 1 -1.32 -11.95 25.14
C MET A 1 -2.29 -11.36 24.13
N SER A 2 -3.06 -10.33 24.47
CA SER A 2 -3.92 -9.64 23.50
C SER A 2 -3.05 -8.98 22.44
N SER A 3 -3.42 -9.06 21.16
CA SER A 3 -2.77 -8.28 20.10
C SER A 3 -2.78 -6.80 20.47
N PRO A 4 -1.72 -6.04 20.14
CA PRO A 4 -1.71 -4.61 20.36
C PRO A 4 -2.88 -3.94 19.62
N GLU A 5 -3.57 -3.01 20.28
CA GLU A 5 -4.61 -2.22 19.62
C GLU A 5 -3.92 -1.20 18.72
N TRP A 6 -3.87 -1.47 17.41
CA TRP A 6 -3.27 -0.56 16.43
C TRP A 6 -4.15 0.67 16.22
N LYS A 7 -3.51 1.84 16.26
CA LYS A 7 -4.13 3.14 15.96
C LYS A 7 -3.15 3.99 15.18
N LEU A 8 -3.65 4.80 14.25
CA LEU A 8 -2.84 5.83 13.64
C LEU A 8 -2.41 6.84 14.71
N PRO A 9 -1.17 7.35 14.65
CA PRO A 9 -0.77 8.45 15.51
C PRO A 9 -1.70 9.65 15.27
N GLY A 10 -2.22 10.27 16.34
CA GLY A 10 -3.23 11.32 16.22
C GLY A 10 -2.81 12.55 15.41
N HIS A 11 -1.51 12.78 15.23
CA HIS A 11 -0.99 13.85 14.36
C HIS A 11 -0.88 13.45 12.88
N LEU A 12 -0.93 12.15 12.56
CA LEU A 12 -0.92 11.63 11.17
C LEU A 12 -2.31 11.30 10.66
N GLN A 13 -3.29 11.10 11.55
CA GLN A 13 -4.67 10.86 11.12
C GLN A 13 -5.21 12.03 10.26
N PRO A 14 -5.08 13.32 10.64
CA PRO A 14 -5.52 14.42 9.79
C PRO A 14 -4.84 14.46 8.41
N LEU A 15 -3.56 14.11 8.34
CA LEU A 15 -2.83 14.02 7.06
C LEU A 15 -3.49 13.00 6.11
N PHE A 16 -3.87 11.83 6.62
CA PHE A 16 -4.51 10.79 5.82
C PHE A 16 -5.96 11.15 5.49
N ASP A 17 -6.67 11.74 6.43
CA ASP A 17 -8.05 12.20 6.24
C ASP A 17 -8.11 13.28 5.15
N ASP A 18 -7.23 14.29 5.19
CA ASP A 18 -7.14 15.35 4.17
C ASP A 18 -6.89 14.77 2.76
N ALA A 19 -6.00 13.76 2.66
CA ALA A 19 -5.71 13.12 1.37
C ALA A 19 -6.92 12.38 0.81
N LEU A 20 -7.64 11.65 1.67
CA LEU A 20 -8.84 10.93 1.27
C LEU A 20 -9.99 11.87 0.92
N GLU A 21 -10.17 12.97 1.68
CA GLU A 21 -11.18 13.99 1.41
C GLU A 21 -10.94 14.69 0.07
N LEU A 22 -9.69 15.06 -0.21
CA LEU A 22 -9.31 15.69 -1.47
C LEU A 22 -9.55 14.75 -2.66
N VAL A 23 -9.21 13.47 -2.53
CA VAL A 23 -9.48 12.47 -3.57
C VAL A 23 -11.00 12.25 -3.75
N ARG A 24 -11.79 12.21 -2.67
CA ARG A 24 -13.26 12.11 -2.77
C ARG A 24 -13.89 13.32 -3.44
N TRP A 25 -13.32 14.51 -3.20
CA TRP A 25 -13.77 15.74 -3.83
C TRP A 25 -13.50 15.71 -5.34
N GLU A 26 -12.29 15.30 -5.74
CA GLU A 26 -11.90 15.23 -7.16
C GLU A 26 -12.62 14.10 -7.91
N PHE A 27 -12.81 12.94 -7.24
CA PHE A 27 -13.45 11.76 -7.81
C PHE A 27 -14.72 11.40 -7.03
N PRO A 28 -15.85 12.10 -7.25
CA PRO A 28 -17.10 11.80 -6.57
C PRO A 28 -17.58 10.36 -6.81
N GLY A 29 -18.08 9.71 -5.76
CA GLY A 29 -18.51 8.30 -5.80
C GLY A 29 -17.40 7.29 -5.56
N SER A 30 -16.16 7.75 -5.43
CA SER A 30 -15.03 6.90 -5.07
C SER A 30 -15.03 6.46 -3.60
N HIS A 31 -14.39 5.33 -3.35
CA HIS A 31 -14.10 4.80 -2.02
C HIS A 31 -12.58 4.64 -1.84
N PRO A 32 -11.84 5.76 -1.71
CA PRO A 32 -10.39 5.72 -1.64
C PRO A 32 -9.90 5.06 -0.34
N VAL A 33 -8.80 4.34 -0.43
CA VAL A 33 -8.13 3.67 0.69
C VAL A 33 -6.63 3.97 0.65
N ILE A 34 -6.06 4.48 1.72
CA ILE A 34 -4.60 4.58 1.87
C ILE A 34 -4.07 3.21 2.28
N GLY A 35 -3.00 2.75 1.64
CA GLY A 35 -2.46 1.41 1.89
C GLY A 35 -0.94 1.33 1.84
N GLY A 36 -0.42 0.19 2.25
CA GLY A 36 0.97 -0.15 1.98
C GLY A 36 1.97 0.65 2.80
N GLY A 37 2.90 1.31 2.10
CA GLY A 37 4.08 1.91 2.70
C GLY A 37 3.77 3.03 3.68
N ALA A 38 2.86 3.94 3.31
CA ALA A 38 2.48 5.08 4.14
C ALA A 38 1.89 4.64 5.49
N VAL A 39 0.98 3.65 5.47
CA VAL A 39 0.35 3.12 6.70
C VAL A 39 1.39 2.42 7.57
N ARG A 40 2.25 1.56 6.99
CA ARG A 40 3.36 0.93 7.73
C ARG A 40 4.25 1.98 8.41
N ASP A 41 4.66 2.99 7.66
CA ASP A 41 5.57 4.02 8.14
C ASP A 41 4.92 4.80 9.30
N ALA A 42 3.65 5.16 9.18
CA ALA A 42 2.88 5.78 10.25
C ALA A 42 2.82 4.92 11.51
N LEU A 43 2.45 3.64 11.38
CA LEU A 43 2.29 2.72 12.52
C LEU A 43 3.62 2.39 13.21
N LEU A 44 4.73 2.38 12.46
CA LEU A 44 6.06 2.08 12.99
C LEU A 44 6.88 3.33 13.32
N GLY A 45 6.29 4.51 13.26
CA GLY A 45 6.95 5.77 13.59
C GLY A 45 8.15 6.10 12.70
N ARG A 46 8.05 5.79 11.39
CA ARG A 46 9.03 6.17 10.38
C ARG A 46 8.52 7.31 9.50
N PRO A 47 9.41 8.12 8.90
CA PRO A 47 9.01 9.17 7.97
C PRO A 47 8.23 8.61 6.78
N ILE A 48 7.11 9.25 6.43
CA ILE A 48 6.33 8.95 5.23
C ILE A 48 6.97 9.70 4.06
N LYS A 49 7.12 9.05 2.90
CA LYS A 49 7.72 9.64 1.69
C LYS A 49 6.65 10.15 0.71
N ASP A 50 5.60 9.36 0.55
CA ASP A 50 4.47 9.53 -0.35
C ASP A 50 3.24 8.85 0.29
N ILE A 51 2.05 9.27 -0.14
CA ILE A 51 0.78 8.66 0.25
C ILE A 51 0.22 7.90 -0.95
N ASP A 52 0.21 6.57 -0.86
CA ASP A 52 -0.41 5.71 -1.86
C ASP A 52 -1.91 5.59 -1.58
N VAL A 53 -2.76 6.20 -2.42
CA VAL A 53 -4.22 6.12 -2.36
C VAL A 53 -4.71 5.17 -3.44
N PHE A 54 -5.41 4.11 -3.03
CA PHE A 54 -5.97 3.10 -3.90
C PHE A 54 -7.45 3.42 -4.19
N MET A 55 -7.80 3.35 -5.46
CA MET A 55 -9.13 3.60 -6.01
C MET A 55 -9.67 2.32 -6.60
N ARG A 56 -10.94 1.99 -6.35
CA ARG A 56 -11.54 0.79 -6.92
C ARG A 56 -11.85 0.99 -8.40
N SER A 57 -11.44 0.02 -9.22
CA SER A 57 -11.77 -0.03 -10.64
C SER A 57 -13.28 -0.09 -10.93
N ILE A 58 -14.08 -0.56 -9.96
CA ILE A 58 -15.54 -0.57 -10.07
C ILE A 58 -16.15 0.82 -9.87
N ASP A 59 -15.48 1.71 -9.14
CA ASP A 59 -15.96 3.07 -8.92
C ASP A 59 -15.61 3.96 -10.12
N HIS A 60 -14.40 3.79 -10.69
CA HIS A 60 -13.91 4.56 -11.82
C HIS A 60 -13.09 3.70 -12.79
N THR A 61 -13.23 3.93 -14.10
CA THR A 61 -12.43 3.24 -15.13
C THR A 61 -11.07 3.91 -15.38
N GLU A 62 -10.94 5.19 -15.05
CA GLU A 62 -9.73 5.99 -15.15
C GLU A 62 -9.74 7.10 -14.09
N LEU A 63 -8.56 7.66 -13.80
CA LEU A 63 -8.37 8.72 -12.83
C LEU A 63 -7.81 9.97 -13.53
N ASP A 64 -8.36 10.31 -14.69
CA ASP A 64 -7.90 11.43 -15.50
C ASP A 64 -8.66 12.71 -15.11
N SER A 65 -7.90 13.70 -14.66
CA SER A 65 -8.35 15.04 -14.27
C SER A 65 -7.25 16.08 -14.54
N GLU A 66 -7.57 17.36 -14.39
CA GLU A 66 -6.57 18.44 -14.46
C GLU A 66 -5.53 18.37 -13.33
N LEU A 67 -5.84 17.67 -12.24
CA LEU A 67 -4.97 17.50 -11.08
C LEU A 67 -4.17 16.19 -11.10
N THR A 68 -4.26 15.39 -12.17
CA THR A 68 -3.58 14.10 -12.25
C THR A 68 -2.71 13.98 -13.48
N VAL A 69 -1.59 13.27 -13.33
CA VAL A 69 -0.74 12.87 -14.46
C VAL A 69 -0.55 11.36 -14.41
N LYS A 70 -0.95 10.68 -15.48
CA LYS A 70 -0.77 9.23 -15.62
C LYS A 70 0.71 8.90 -15.75
N VAL A 71 1.26 8.18 -14.77
CA VAL A 71 2.69 7.81 -14.73
C VAL A 71 2.93 6.34 -15.05
N LYS A 72 1.94 5.47 -14.85
CA LYS A 72 2.01 4.06 -15.24
C LYS A 72 0.71 3.61 -15.88
N GLN A 73 0.82 3.06 -17.08
CA GLN A 73 -0.32 2.50 -17.81
C GLN A 73 -0.60 1.05 -17.39
N PRO A 74 -1.86 0.59 -17.50
CA PRO A 74 -2.24 -0.78 -17.12
C PRO A 74 -1.39 -1.86 -17.80
N ALA A 75 -1.06 -1.70 -19.09
CA ALA A 75 -0.20 -2.64 -19.81
C ALA A 75 1.18 -2.82 -19.14
N PHE A 76 1.72 -1.76 -18.55
CA PHE A 76 3.00 -1.80 -17.84
C PHE A 76 2.87 -2.49 -16.47
N LEU A 77 1.71 -2.36 -15.81
CA LEU A 77 1.41 -3.06 -14.56
C LEU A 77 1.11 -4.54 -14.76
N ALA A 78 0.47 -4.91 -15.87
CA ALA A 78 0.32 -6.29 -16.29
C ALA A 78 1.68 -6.93 -16.61
N LEU A 79 2.59 -6.20 -17.26
CA LEU A 79 3.98 -6.63 -17.42
C LEU A 79 4.70 -6.81 -16.09
N TYR A 80 4.23 -6.17 -15.02
CA TYR A 80 4.72 -6.29 -13.66
C TYR A 80 4.04 -7.37 -12.82
N GLY A 81 3.19 -8.21 -13.42
CA GLY A 81 2.45 -9.29 -12.75
C GLY A 81 1.16 -8.84 -12.03
N ARG A 82 0.95 -7.54 -11.86
CA ARG A 82 -0.18 -6.98 -11.11
C ARG A 82 -1.41 -6.80 -12.01
N LYS A 83 -2.08 -7.90 -12.33
CA LYS A 83 -3.32 -7.91 -13.12
C LYS A 83 -4.48 -7.18 -12.42
N ASP A 84 -4.41 -7.10 -11.10
CA ASP A 84 -5.34 -6.39 -10.22
C ASP A 84 -5.06 -4.87 -10.14
N MET A 85 -4.06 -4.34 -10.85
CA MET A 85 -3.76 -2.91 -10.89
C MET A 85 -3.89 -2.36 -12.31
N HIS A 86 -4.69 -1.30 -12.46
CA HIS A 86 -5.12 -0.73 -13.74
C HIS A 86 -4.43 0.59 -14.10
N GLY A 87 -3.63 1.14 -13.21
CA GLY A 87 -2.80 2.31 -13.50
C GLY A 87 -2.27 2.96 -12.24
N ALA A 88 -1.31 3.86 -12.41
CA ALA A 88 -0.91 4.79 -11.37
C ALA A 88 -0.82 6.21 -11.95
N TRP A 89 -1.27 7.17 -11.16
CA TRP A 89 -1.26 8.60 -11.46
C TRP A 89 -0.59 9.33 -10.31
N ASP A 90 0.24 10.32 -10.64
CA ASP A 90 0.67 11.28 -9.66
C ASP A 90 -0.43 12.34 -9.54
N PHE A 91 -0.83 12.63 -8.31
CA PHE A 91 -1.75 13.72 -8.02
C PHE A 91 -0.92 14.99 -7.80
N LEU A 92 -1.17 16.00 -8.62
CA LEU A 92 -0.38 17.23 -8.69
C LEU A 92 -0.55 18.13 -7.47
N GLN A 93 -1.50 17.81 -6.60
CA GLN A 93 -1.71 18.50 -5.34
C GLN A 93 -1.10 17.72 -4.18
N ASP A 94 -0.08 18.32 -3.56
CA ASP A 94 0.50 17.79 -2.33
C ASP A 94 -0.47 17.96 -1.15
N VAL A 95 -0.48 16.99 -0.24
CA VAL A 95 -1.26 17.04 0.99
C VAL A 95 -0.31 17.20 2.17
N GLN A 96 -0.37 18.37 2.80
CA GLN A 96 0.55 18.78 3.87
C GLN A 96 2.05 18.58 3.50
N GLY A 97 2.39 18.81 2.23
CA GLY A 97 3.76 18.69 1.72
C GLY A 97 4.19 17.26 1.38
N LEU A 98 3.27 16.29 1.40
CA LEU A 98 3.52 14.94 0.89
C LEU A 98 2.86 14.73 -0.47
N PRO A 99 3.60 14.16 -1.44
CA PRO A 99 3.01 13.79 -2.71
C PRO A 99 2.03 12.64 -2.53
N VAL A 100 0.93 12.69 -3.30
CA VAL A 100 -0.10 11.65 -3.33
C VAL A 100 -0.02 10.91 -4.66
N GLN A 101 0.07 9.58 -4.60
CA GLN A 101 -0.04 8.71 -5.77
C GLN A 101 -1.39 8.01 -5.75
N LEU A 102 -2.14 8.13 -6.84
CA LEU A 102 -3.40 7.42 -7.03
C LEU A 102 -3.15 6.12 -7.79
N ILE A 103 -3.72 5.03 -7.31
CA ILE A 103 -3.54 3.70 -7.88
C ILE A 103 -4.93 3.11 -8.13
N LEU A 104 -5.24 2.84 -9.40
CA LEU A 104 -6.49 2.18 -9.74
C LEU A 104 -6.32 0.66 -9.61
N ALA A 105 -7.15 -0.01 -8.84
CA ALA A 105 -6.99 -1.44 -8.53
C ALA A 105 -8.32 -2.17 -8.30
N ASP A 106 -8.29 -3.49 -8.42
CA ASP A 106 -9.41 -4.39 -8.10
C ASP A 106 -9.39 -4.76 -6.63
N PHE A 107 -10.37 -4.27 -5.88
CA PHE A 107 -10.66 -4.67 -4.50
C PHE A 107 -12.08 -4.23 -4.14
N MET A 108 -12.75 -4.92 -3.22
CA MET A 108 -14.06 -4.50 -2.70
C MET A 108 -13.94 -3.91 -1.29
N THR A 109 -12.98 -4.39 -0.50
CA THR A 109 -12.79 -4.00 0.90
C THR A 109 -11.33 -3.60 1.20
N PRO A 110 -11.08 -2.76 2.22
CA PRO A 110 -9.72 -2.44 2.66
C PRO A 110 -8.89 -3.68 3.06
N GLN A 111 -9.54 -4.73 3.54
CA GLN A 111 -8.93 -6.01 3.91
C GLN A 111 -8.43 -6.77 2.68
N GLU A 112 -9.28 -6.92 1.66
CA GLU A 112 -8.89 -7.53 0.38
C GLU A 112 -7.72 -6.78 -0.27
N LEU A 113 -7.75 -5.45 -0.23
CA LEU A 113 -6.64 -4.64 -0.71
C LEU A 113 -5.35 -4.91 0.06
N ALA A 114 -5.41 -4.96 1.40
CA ALA A 114 -4.25 -5.28 2.23
C ALA A 114 -3.67 -6.66 1.90
N ASP A 115 -4.52 -7.65 1.68
CA ASP A 115 -4.10 -9.01 1.32
C ASP A 115 -3.51 -9.12 -0.09
N SER A 116 -3.81 -8.17 -0.97
CA SER A 116 -3.20 -8.08 -2.30
C SER A 116 -1.71 -7.69 -2.26
N PHE A 117 -1.21 -7.14 -1.16
CA PHE A 117 0.16 -6.66 -1.09
C PHE A 117 1.19 -7.80 -0.94
N ASP A 118 2.34 -7.57 -1.55
CA ASP A 118 3.44 -8.53 -1.66
C ASP A 118 4.18 -8.76 -0.34
N LEU A 119 4.32 -7.73 0.50
CA LEU A 119 5.05 -7.81 1.75
C LEU A 119 4.13 -7.79 2.96
N ASN A 120 4.40 -8.67 3.93
CA ASN A 120 3.70 -8.74 5.21
C ASN A 120 3.55 -7.36 5.89
N LEU A 121 4.63 -6.60 5.99
CA LEU A 121 4.65 -5.27 6.61
C LEU A 121 4.06 -4.16 5.75
N SER A 122 3.56 -4.48 4.55
CA SER A 122 2.74 -3.54 3.78
C SER A 122 1.26 -3.84 3.91
N ARG A 123 0.86 -4.95 4.55
CA ARG A 123 -0.54 -5.38 4.72
C ARG A 123 -1.29 -4.65 5.83
N ALA A 124 -1.40 -3.33 5.66
CA ALA A 124 -2.22 -2.44 6.46
C ALA A 124 -2.86 -1.38 5.56
N THR A 125 -4.10 -1.00 5.87
CA THR A 125 -4.91 -0.06 5.09
C THR A 125 -5.74 0.85 5.99
N TYR A 126 -6.09 2.03 5.50
CA TYR A 126 -6.91 3.02 6.19
C TYR A 126 -7.86 3.69 5.20
N ASP A 127 -9.16 3.70 5.50
CA ASP A 127 -10.21 4.23 4.62
C ASP A 127 -10.78 5.59 5.09
N GLY A 128 -10.19 6.21 6.10
CA GLY A 128 -10.70 7.46 6.71
C GLY A 128 -11.67 7.22 7.87
N TYR A 129 -12.06 5.97 8.12
CA TYR A 129 -12.96 5.59 9.20
C TYR A 129 -12.35 4.50 10.08
N SER A 130 -11.68 3.54 9.45
CA SER A 130 -11.17 2.33 10.06
C SER A 130 -9.75 2.04 9.59
N LEU A 131 -8.90 1.68 10.54
CA LEU A 131 -7.57 1.12 10.28
C LEU A 131 -7.70 -0.40 10.27
N HIS A 132 -7.27 -1.02 9.18
CA HIS A 132 -7.08 -2.46 9.11
C HIS A 132 -5.59 -2.80 9.16
N VAL A 133 -5.22 -3.70 10.07
CA VAL A 133 -3.89 -4.30 10.17
C VAL A 133 -4.05 -5.81 10.05
N SER A 134 -3.40 -6.42 9.07
CA SER A 134 -3.49 -7.87 8.88
C SER A 134 -2.69 -8.63 9.96
N PRO A 135 -3.05 -9.89 10.26
CA PRO A 135 -2.24 -10.75 11.13
C PRO A 135 -0.78 -10.89 10.67
N ALA A 136 -0.56 -10.93 9.34
CA ALA A 136 0.78 -11.06 8.77
C ALA A 136 1.65 -9.82 9.04
N PHE A 137 1.06 -8.62 9.10
CA PHE A 137 1.74 -7.42 9.55
C PHE A 137 2.17 -7.57 11.01
N GLU A 138 1.26 -8.00 11.89
CA GLU A 138 1.56 -8.17 13.32
C GLU A 138 2.68 -9.19 13.56
N GLU A 139 2.66 -10.31 12.83
CA GLU A 139 3.74 -11.30 12.80
C GLU A 139 5.05 -10.68 12.34
N GLY A 140 5.05 -9.90 11.25
CA GLY A 140 6.24 -9.20 10.77
C GLY A 140 6.84 -8.24 11.79
N VAL A 141 6.00 -7.51 12.53
CA VAL A 141 6.45 -6.59 13.58
C VAL A 141 7.04 -7.35 14.76
N ARG A 142 6.36 -8.40 15.21
CA ARG A 142 6.77 -9.25 16.33
C ARG A 142 8.09 -9.97 16.05
N ASP A 143 8.22 -10.54 14.86
CA ASP A 143 9.39 -11.31 14.45
C ASP A 143 10.53 -10.42 13.94
N LYS A 144 10.26 -9.13 13.73
CA LYS A 144 11.17 -8.19 13.08
C LYS A 144 11.64 -8.72 11.72
N ALA A 145 10.70 -9.17 10.91
CA ALA A 145 10.98 -9.81 9.63
C ALA A 145 10.11 -9.27 8.49
N PHE A 146 10.75 -8.94 7.37
CA PHE A 146 10.10 -8.78 6.07
C PHE A 146 9.93 -10.15 5.42
N ARG A 147 8.71 -10.43 4.98
CA ARG A 147 8.35 -11.66 4.26
C ARG A 147 7.60 -11.31 3.00
N ILE A 148 8.00 -11.94 1.90
CA ILE A 148 7.25 -11.91 0.66
C ILE A 148 6.15 -12.98 0.78
N LEU A 149 4.90 -12.51 0.65
CA LEU A 149 3.66 -13.29 0.80
C LEU A 149 2.89 -13.45 -0.51
N ARG A 150 3.18 -12.59 -1.51
CA ARG A 150 2.63 -12.70 -2.85
C ARG A 150 3.72 -12.43 -3.88
N CYS A 151 3.85 -13.36 -4.81
CA CYS A 151 4.75 -13.29 -5.94
C CYS A 151 4.28 -14.31 -6.99
N GLU A 152 3.58 -13.83 -8.01
CA GLU A 152 3.00 -14.68 -9.07
C GLU A 152 3.96 -14.86 -10.27
N SER A 153 5.12 -14.19 -10.25
CA SER A 153 6.13 -14.30 -11.31
C SER A 153 7.54 -13.95 -10.82
N ASP A 154 8.57 -14.46 -11.50
CA ASP A 154 9.98 -14.09 -11.25
C ASP A 154 10.22 -12.58 -11.23
N LEU A 155 9.46 -11.83 -12.03
CA LEU A 155 9.58 -10.38 -12.09
C LEU A 155 9.01 -9.72 -10.82
N GLU A 156 7.87 -10.20 -10.32
CA GLU A 156 7.35 -9.76 -9.03
C GLU A 156 8.34 -10.07 -7.92
N GLU A 157 8.92 -11.27 -7.93
CA GLU A 157 9.92 -11.69 -6.95
C GLU A 157 11.06 -10.69 -6.87
N ARG A 158 11.69 -10.42 -8.03
CA ARG A 158 12.81 -9.48 -8.15
C ARG A 158 12.44 -8.07 -7.68
N ARG A 159 11.19 -7.64 -7.87
CA ARG A 159 10.72 -6.32 -7.42
C ARG A 159 10.51 -6.30 -5.91
N SER A 160 9.91 -7.35 -5.37
CA SER A 160 9.71 -7.52 -3.93
C SER A 160 11.06 -7.57 -3.21
N PHE A 161 12.04 -8.32 -3.73
CA PHE A 161 13.42 -8.31 -3.23
C PHE A 161 14.04 -6.90 -3.22
N LYS A 162 13.96 -6.17 -4.35
CA LYS A 162 14.44 -4.78 -4.41
C LYS A 162 13.71 -3.85 -3.44
N ARG A 163 12.44 -4.12 -3.15
CA ARG A 163 11.66 -3.37 -2.15
C ARG A 163 12.15 -3.72 -0.74
N VAL A 164 12.36 -4.99 -0.43
CA VAL A 164 12.92 -5.43 0.86
C VAL A 164 14.29 -4.80 1.10
N SER A 165 15.21 -4.82 0.14
CA SER A 165 16.54 -4.20 0.33
C SER A 165 16.45 -2.71 0.71
N ARG A 166 15.60 -1.94 0.03
CA ARG A 166 15.36 -0.52 0.37
C ARG A 166 14.67 -0.36 1.72
N LEU A 167 13.78 -1.28 2.09
CA LEU A 167 13.13 -1.23 3.39
C LEU A 167 14.09 -1.60 4.51
N GLN A 168 15.05 -2.50 4.32
CA GLN A 168 16.07 -2.83 5.32
C GLN A 168 17.00 -1.65 5.61
N GLU A 169 17.27 -0.78 4.62
CA GLU A 169 17.98 0.48 4.88
C GLU A 169 17.18 1.40 5.83
N LYS A 170 15.86 1.44 5.67
CA LYS A 170 14.93 2.25 6.48
C LYS A 170 14.60 1.63 7.84
N TYR A 171 14.64 0.30 7.91
CA TYR A 171 14.29 -0.54 9.05
C TYR A 171 15.44 -1.53 9.32
N PRO A 172 16.61 -1.05 9.77
CA PRO A 172 17.79 -1.90 9.97
C PRO A 172 17.59 -2.95 11.06
N GLU A 173 16.59 -2.79 11.92
CA GLU A 173 16.20 -3.78 12.92
C GLU A 173 15.37 -4.94 12.37
N TYR A 174 14.97 -4.90 11.09
CA TYR A 174 14.21 -5.95 10.43
C TYR A 174 15.09 -6.75 9.47
N ILE A 175 14.96 -8.08 9.51
CA ILE A 175 15.65 -8.99 8.59
C ILE A 175 14.76 -9.37 7.41
N HIS A 176 15.37 -9.83 6.32
CA HIS A 176 14.63 -10.53 5.27
C HIS A 176 14.52 -12.00 5.66
N ASP A 177 13.30 -12.52 5.78
CA ASP A 177 13.04 -13.93 6.03
C ASP A 177 12.63 -14.61 4.72
N GLU A 178 13.55 -15.41 4.17
CA GLU A 178 13.40 -16.08 2.88
C GLU A 178 12.58 -17.37 2.96
N THR A 179 12.28 -17.88 4.16
CA THR A 179 11.58 -19.17 4.30
C THR A 179 10.15 -19.14 3.74
N THR A 180 9.49 -17.98 3.68
CA THR A 180 8.14 -17.88 3.10
C THR A 180 8.12 -17.93 1.58
N LEU A 181 9.20 -17.51 0.91
CA LEU A 181 9.31 -17.60 -0.55
C LEU A 181 9.34 -19.06 -1.01
N GLU A 182 10.01 -19.92 -0.25
CA GLU A 182 10.08 -21.35 -0.54
C GLU A 182 8.71 -22.01 -0.47
N GLN A 183 7.84 -21.57 0.45
CA GLN A 183 6.49 -22.11 0.61
C GLN A 183 5.55 -21.68 -0.53
N ILE A 184 5.67 -20.44 -1.00
CA ILE A 184 4.87 -19.91 -2.13
C ILE A 184 5.21 -20.65 -3.43
N ARG A 185 6.48 -21.00 -3.65
CA ARG A 185 6.93 -21.70 -4.88
C ARG A 185 6.45 -23.15 -5.03
N VAL A 186 5.95 -23.76 -3.95
CA VAL A 186 5.52 -25.17 -3.93
C VAL A 186 4.04 -25.33 -4.33
N HIS A 187 3.30 -24.23 -4.46
CA HIS A 187 1.88 -24.19 -4.84
C HIS A 187 1.68 -23.43 -6.16
#